data_AF-A0A285KXT3-F1
#
_entry.id   AF-A0A285KXT3-F1
#
_cell.length_a   1.000
_cell.length_b   1.000
_cell.length_c   1.000
_cell.angle_alpha   90.00
_cell.angle_beta   90.00
_cell.angle_gamma   90.00
#
_symmetry.space_group_name_H-M   'P 1'
#
loop_
_entity.id
_entity.type
_entity.pdbx_description
1 polymer ?
#
loop_
_entity_poly.entity_id
_entity_poly.type
_entity_poly.pdbx_seq_one_letter_code
_entity_poly.pdbx_strand_id
1 'polypeptide(L)'
;MPSSNAVPDGPVTIAADRADVLAQLTAAGIDEGGLALRLLFPHAPHPLDAQPVWDGIHATPGDCFLHLNTAGRPGCGPLVELPATGATLGRLCRATARDPARLGRSAPRPGSGSQRRHVGRAGLHQPVFPRRRTGTAVAFHQRSVDPGNEDAVWAKTAARALPWAEQLVADLSDLPGKYAPPGDCDPEDVYFWVRSLADLRAIAGMLAATGSRVHLAGHGGDEVLTAAPSYLHMLVRRHPLTAIGHIRGYQAVRRWRTSTLLRELADRSRYAQWLRRCTDLLLEPPPDCLTPNLSWGGTPRLPSWTPPAAEFVADQLSEAVRSQPPTTGPHPPPAPDAVPRGRVRPDRPPDPPNLPSRERRPRDPLPRRPGGRDRPRGASTRLRPPRALQAPADRGDDRHRAALNLARSTKGEFSAETYLGLRRHRAKLLDLLDSSVLAERGLVDQDALRRAAAATYPRADPLWRLDMTLACELWLRAQQSMALTPNRRSP
;
A
#
# COMPACT_ATOMS: atom_id res chain seq x y z
N MET A 1 -12.93 49.82 -29.83
CA MET A 1 -13.23 49.33 -28.47
C MET A 1 -12.92 47.84 -28.43
N PRO A 2 -11.70 47.41 -28.09
CA PRO A 2 -11.44 45.99 -27.87
C PRO A 2 -12.11 45.61 -26.56
N SER A 3 -13.02 44.65 -26.63
CA SER A 3 -13.66 43.97 -25.51
C SER A 3 -12.57 43.43 -24.57
N SER A 4 -12.44 44.10 -23.41
CA SER A 4 -11.67 43.62 -22.27
C SER A 4 -12.16 42.22 -21.91
N ASN A 5 -11.34 41.21 -22.18
CA ASN A 5 -11.48 39.90 -21.56
C ASN A 5 -11.26 40.10 -20.06
N ALA A 6 -12.34 40.33 -19.32
CA ALA A 6 -12.33 40.29 -17.87
C ALA A 6 -11.85 38.89 -17.48
N VAL A 7 -10.62 38.81 -16.97
CA VAL A 7 -10.16 37.64 -16.23
C VAL A 7 -11.11 37.53 -15.03
N PRO A 8 -11.82 36.42 -14.83
CA PRO A 8 -12.69 36.29 -13.67
C PRO A 8 -11.80 36.30 -12.41
N ASP A 9 -11.90 37.37 -11.61
CA ASP A 9 -11.28 37.54 -10.28
C ASP A 9 -11.96 36.63 -9.23
N GLY A 10 -12.00 35.34 -9.51
CA GLY A 10 -12.51 34.30 -8.62
C GLY A 10 -11.43 33.25 -8.35
N PRO A 11 -11.49 32.55 -7.20
CA PRO A 11 -10.55 31.47 -6.92
C PRO A 11 -10.62 30.40 -8.03
N VAL A 12 -9.48 30.13 -8.66
CA VAL A 12 -9.35 29.15 -9.74
C VAL A 12 -9.08 27.77 -9.13
N THR A 13 -9.94 26.80 -9.40
CA THR A 13 -9.69 25.41 -9.02
C THR A 13 -8.78 24.74 -10.05
N ILE A 14 -7.65 24.19 -9.58
CA ILE A 14 -6.69 23.46 -10.40
C ILE A 14 -6.75 21.99 -10.00
N ALA A 15 -6.78 21.11 -11.01
CA ALA A 15 -6.68 19.66 -10.82
C ALA A 15 -5.46 19.14 -11.57
N ALA A 16 -4.69 18.27 -10.91
CA ALA A 16 -3.56 17.57 -11.50
C ALA A 16 -3.46 16.15 -10.92
N ASP A 17 -2.63 15.34 -11.55
CA ASP A 17 -2.28 13.99 -11.13
C ASP A 17 -1.04 13.94 -10.23
N ARG A 18 -0.47 15.10 -9.88
CA ARG A 18 0.71 15.22 -9.00
C ARG A 18 0.52 16.31 -7.94
N ALA A 19 0.62 15.92 -6.67
CA ALA A 19 0.44 16.84 -5.54
C ALA A 19 1.59 17.86 -5.40
N ASP A 20 2.85 17.47 -5.66
CA ASP A 20 4.00 18.38 -5.57
C ASP A 20 3.96 19.48 -6.64
N VAL A 21 3.46 19.17 -7.84
CA VAL A 21 3.29 20.16 -8.91
C VAL A 21 2.22 21.17 -8.54
N LEU A 22 1.10 20.72 -7.96
CA LEU A 22 0.08 21.63 -7.44
C LEU A 22 0.65 22.49 -6.31
N ALA A 23 1.41 21.90 -5.39
CA ALA A 23 2.03 22.64 -4.29
C ALA A 23 2.97 23.74 -4.78
N GLN A 24 3.78 23.47 -5.80
CA GLN A 24 4.63 24.49 -6.42
C GLN A 24 3.81 25.59 -7.09
N LEU A 25 2.74 25.23 -7.81
CA LEU A 25 1.88 26.20 -8.51
C LEU A 25 1.09 27.10 -7.56
N THR A 26 0.67 26.58 -6.41
CA THR A 26 -0.12 27.32 -5.41
C THR A 26 0.74 27.87 -4.28
N ALA A 27 2.06 27.68 -4.32
CA ALA A 27 2.98 27.95 -3.21
C ALA A 27 2.49 27.34 -1.87
N ALA A 28 1.94 26.12 -1.92
CA ALA A 28 1.42 25.43 -0.75
C ALA A 28 2.54 25.08 0.24
N GLY A 29 2.25 25.27 1.52
CA GLY A 29 3.08 24.79 2.61
C GLY A 29 2.95 23.28 2.82
N ILE A 30 3.70 22.77 3.78
CA ILE A 30 3.60 21.39 4.26
C ILE A 30 2.49 21.35 5.33
N ASP A 31 1.59 20.37 5.23
CA ASP A 31 0.59 20.10 6.27
C ASP A 31 1.22 19.21 7.35
N GLU A 32 1.51 19.81 8.51
CA GLU A 32 2.11 19.10 9.64
C GLU A 32 1.17 18.02 10.21
N GLY A 33 -0.14 18.20 10.12
CA GLY A 33 -1.11 17.17 10.49
C GLY A 33 -1.04 15.97 9.54
N GLY A 34 -1.04 16.24 8.24
CA GLY A 34 -0.82 15.26 7.18
C GLY A 34 0.50 14.49 7.34
N LEU A 35 1.57 15.19 7.70
CA LEU A 35 2.90 14.60 7.93
C LEU A 35 2.95 13.78 9.23
N ALA A 36 2.38 14.27 10.32
CA ALA A 36 2.29 13.55 11.60
C ALA A 36 1.53 12.23 11.45
N LEU A 37 0.49 12.18 10.61
CA LEU A 37 -0.23 10.95 10.28
C LEU A 37 0.65 9.87 9.63
N ARG A 38 1.72 10.24 8.92
CA ARG A 38 2.68 9.26 8.34
C ARG A 38 3.59 8.62 9.38
N LEU A 39 3.70 9.20 10.58
CA LEU A 39 4.46 8.60 11.69
C LEU A 39 3.72 7.43 12.34
N LEU A 40 2.42 7.29 12.09
CA LEU A 40 1.60 6.22 12.65
C LEU A 40 1.97 4.84 12.09
N PHE A 41 2.13 3.87 12.99
CA PHE A 41 2.28 2.47 12.63
C PHE A 41 1.07 1.66 13.13
N PRO A 42 0.42 0.81 12.29
CA PRO A 42 0.86 0.39 10.95
C PRO A 42 0.54 1.35 9.79
N HIS A 43 -0.39 2.29 9.96
CA HIS A 43 -0.73 3.37 9.02
C HIS A 43 -1.85 4.24 9.64
N ALA A 44 -2.07 5.42 9.08
CA ALA A 44 -3.22 6.26 9.42
C ALA A 44 -4.55 5.57 9.09
N PRO A 45 -5.62 5.77 9.89
CA PRO A 45 -6.94 5.26 9.56
C PRO A 45 -7.52 5.89 8.29
N HIS A 46 -8.44 5.20 7.62
CA HIS A 46 -9.26 5.83 6.58
C HIS A 46 -10.10 6.99 7.14
N PRO A 47 -10.43 8.04 6.39
CA PRO A 47 -9.84 8.47 5.11
C PRO A 47 -8.52 9.24 5.25
N LEU A 48 -7.97 9.36 6.46
CA LEU A 48 -6.73 10.09 6.73
C LEU A 48 -5.53 9.49 5.98
N ASP A 49 -5.56 8.19 5.69
CA ASP A 49 -4.55 7.49 4.87
C ASP A 49 -4.42 8.01 3.43
N ALA A 50 -5.43 8.70 2.91
CA ALA A 50 -5.45 9.23 1.55
C ALA A 50 -5.13 10.73 1.48
N GLN A 51 -5.08 11.43 2.62
CA GLN A 51 -4.81 12.87 2.67
C GLN A 51 -3.38 13.16 2.19
N PRO A 52 -3.15 14.16 1.31
CA PRO A 52 -1.81 14.63 0.96
C PRO A 52 -1.06 15.23 2.16
N VAL A 53 0.25 15.44 2.03
CA VAL A 53 1.12 16.11 3.01
C VAL A 53 1.30 17.61 2.73
N TRP A 54 0.47 18.16 1.84
CA TRP A 54 0.55 19.54 1.36
C TRP A 54 -0.69 20.30 1.79
N ASP A 55 -0.49 21.51 2.32
CA ASP A 55 -1.57 22.37 2.79
C ASP A 55 -2.49 22.81 1.64
N GLY A 56 -3.80 22.80 1.87
CA GLY A 56 -4.81 23.16 0.87
C GLY A 56 -4.93 22.21 -0.34
N ILE A 57 -4.20 21.10 -0.38
CA ILE A 57 -4.28 20.12 -1.47
C ILE A 57 -5.12 18.92 -1.02
N HIS A 58 -6.14 18.59 -1.81
CA HIS A 58 -7.06 17.51 -1.51
C HIS A 58 -6.98 16.39 -2.54
N ALA A 59 -6.82 15.15 -2.07
CA ALA A 59 -6.83 13.98 -2.93
C ALA A 59 -8.26 13.61 -3.36
N THR A 60 -8.43 13.30 -4.65
CA THR A 60 -9.66 12.67 -5.14
C THR A 60 -9.64 11.19 -4.74
N PRO A 61 -10.72 10.63 -4.12
CA PRO A 61 -10.78 9.20 -3.81
C PRO A 61 -10.57 8.33 -5.05
N GLY A 62 -9.79 7.25 -4.93
CA GLY A 62 -9.42 6.40 -6.07
C GLY A 62 -10.59 5.64 -6.75
N ASP A 63 -11.76 5.62 -6.11
CA ASP A 63 -13.02 5.08 -6.62
C ASP A 63 -13.97 6.18 -7.16
N CYS A 64 -13.48 7.41 -7.30
CA CYS A 64 -14.23 8.54 -7.82
C CYS A 64 -13.55 9.16 -9.05
N PHE A 65 -14.35 9.80 -9.90
CA PHE A 65 -13.86 10.78 -10.86
C PHE A 65 -14.11 12.19 -10.30
N LEU A 66 -13.15 13.09 -10.53
CA LEU A 66 -13.29 14.52 -10.27
C LEU A 66 -14.00 15.18 -11.45
N HIS A 67 -14.98 16.04 -11.16
CA HIS A 67 -15.55 16.96 -12.14
C HIS A 67 -15.56 18.38 -11.58
N LEU A 68 -15.35 19.37 -12.45
CA LEU A 68 -15.49 20.79 -12.11
C LEU A 68 -16.79 21.28 -12.74
N ASN A 69 -17.66 21.90 -11.94
CA ASN A 69 -18.88 22.50 -12.48
C ASN A 69 -18.59 23.79 -13.26
N THR A 70 -19.61 24.38 -13.88
CA THR A 70 -19.48 25.62 -14.67
C THR A 70 -19.02 26.83 -13.85
N ALA A 71 -19.17 26.79 -12.53
CA ALA A 71 -18.65 27.78 -11.59
C ALA A 71 -17.25 27.43 -11.04
N GLY A 72 -16.58 26.42 -11.59
CA GLY A 72 -15.25 25.98 -11.18
C GLY A 72 -15.21 25.21 -9.85
N ARG A 73 -16.35 24.86 -9.25
CA ARG A 73 -16.37 24.12 -7.97
C ARG A 73 -16.15 22.63 -8.20
N PRO A 74 -15.31 21.97 -7.38
CA PRO A 74 -15.06 20.55 -7.50
C PRO A 74 -16.24 19.73 -6.99
N GLY A 75 -16.51 18.62 -7.67
CA GLY A 75 -17.41 17.56 -7.24
C GLY A 75 -16.81 16.20 -7.58
N CYS A 76 -17.21 15.18 -6.81
CA CYS A 76 -16.78 13.80 -7.04
C CYS A 76 -17.99 12.93 -7.36
N GLY A 77 -17.85 12.07 -8.37
CA GLY A 77 -18.84 11.03 -8.70
C GLY A 77 -18.19 9.65 -8.67
N PRO A 78 -18.93 8.57 -8.41
CA PRO A 78 -18.37 7.22 -8.37
C PRO A 78 -17.88 6.79 -9.76
N LEU A 79 -16.64 6.27 -9.83
CA LEU A 79 -16.03 5.76 -11.06
C LEU A 79 -16.47 4.33 -11.37
N VAL A 80 -16.70 3.53 -10.33
CA VAL A 80 -17.06 2.11 -10.45
C VAL A 80 -18.13 1.76 -9.43
N GLU A 81 -19.26 1.25 -9.89
CA GLU A 81 -20.17 0.50 -9.03
C GLU A 81 -19.62 -0.92 -8.87
N LEU A 82 -19.16 -1.24 -7.66
CA LEU A 82 -18.76 -2.62 -7.35
C LEU A 82 -20.01 -3.52 -7.47
N PRO A 83 -19.96 -4.61 -8.25
CA PRO A 83 -21.12 -5.47 -8.43
C PRO A 83 -21.53 -6.06 -7.07
N ALA A 84 -22.84 -6.06 -6.81
CA ALA A 84 -23.40 -6.62 -5.58
C ALA A 84 -22.85 -8.03 -5.31
N THR A 85 -22.47 -8.30 -4.06
CA THR A 85 -21.90 -9.58 -3.60
C THR A 85 -22.83 -10.74 -3.98
N GLY A 86 -22.52 -11.42 -5.08
CA GLY A 86 -23.30 -12.57 -5.58
C GLY A 86 -22.56 -13.46 -6.57
N ALA A 87 -21.42 -13.02 -7.12
CA ALA A 87 -20.59 -13.88 -7.94
C ALA A 87 -19.86 -14.89 -7.05
N THR A 88 -20.12 -16.19 -7.27
CA THR A 88 -19.32 -17.24 -6.63
C THR A 88 -17.88 -17.14 -7.11
N LEU A 89 -16.91 -17.33 -6.21
CA LEU A 89 -15.47 -17.35 -6.51
C LEU A 89 -15.16 -18.20 -7.75
N GLY A 90 -15.88 -19.33 -7.92
CA GLY A 90 -15.77 -20.20 -9.08
C GLY A 90 -16.18 -19.58 -10.42
N ARG A 91 -17.15 -18.66 -10.47
CA ARG A 91 -17.46 -17.88 -11.70
C ARG A 91 -16.35 -16.88 -12.01
N LEU A 92 -15.80 -16.21 -11.00
CA LEU A 92 -14.71 -15.25 -11.16
C LEU A 92 -13.43 -15.95 -11.67
N CYS A 93 -13.01 -17.05 -11.03
CA CYS A 93 -11.85 -17.84 -11.46
C CYS A 93 -11.99 -18.37 -12.90
N ARG A 94 -13.21 -18.81 -13.29
CA ARG A 94 -13.48 -19.28 -14.65
C ARG A 94 -13.51 -18.14 -15.67
N ALA A 95 -13.96 -16.95 -15.28
CA ALA A 95 -13.95 -15.78 -16.16
C ALA A 95 -12.52 -15.27 -16.40
N THR A 96 -11.68 -15.20 -15.36
CA THR A 96 -10.27 -14.83 -15.49
C THR A 96 -9.44 -15.84 -16.28
N ALA A 97 -9.75 -17.13 -16.17
CA ALA A 97 -9.08 -18.19 -16.94
C ALA A 97 -9.41 -18.14 -18.45
N ARG A 98 -10.60 -17.61 -18.82
CA ARG A 98 -11.09 -17.60 -20.21
C ARG A 98 -10.69 -16.36 -21.01
N ASP A 99 -10.33 -15.25 -20.35
CA ASP A 99 -9.92 -14.02 -21.03
C ASP A 99 -8.63 -13.41 -20.46
N PRO A 100 -7.48 -14.12 -20.54
CA PRO A 100 -6.18 -13.58 -20.17
C PRO A 100 -5.77 -12.38 -21.04
N ALA A 101 -6.41 -12.19 -22.20
CA ALA A 101 -6.17 -11.04 -23.08
C ALA A 101 -6.70 -9.72 -22.49
N ARG A 102 -7.71 -9.74 -21.60
CA ARG A 102 -8.12 -8.54 -20.84
C ARG A 102 -7.06 -8.09 -19.84
N LEU A 103 -6.42 -9.02 -19.13
CA LEU A 103 -5.31 -8.71 -18.20
C LEU A 103 -4.12 -8.07 -18.93
N GLY A 104 -3.83 -8.51 -20.16
CA GLY A 104 -2.77 -7.94 -20.99
C GLY A 104 -3.12 -6.64 -21.73
N ARG A 105 -4.41 -6.25 -21.80
CA ARG A 105 -4.88 -4.98 -22.41
C ARG A 105 -5.00 -3.84 -21.40
N SER A 106 -5.13 -4.16 -20.11
CA SER A 106 -5.09 -3.17 -19.03
C SER A 106 -3.67 -2.76 -18.62
N ALA A 107 -2.64 -3.38 -19.21
CA ALA A 107 -1.29 -2.84 -19.15
C ALA A 107 -1.26 -1.53 -19.98
N PRO A 108 -0.88 -0.38 -19.39
CA PRO A 108 -0.65 0.83 -20.14
C PRO A 108 0.29 0.53 -21.32
N ARG A 109 -0.10 0.96 -22.52
CA ARG A 109 0.86 1.11 -23.63
C ARG A 109 1.96 2.10 -23.18
N PRO A 110 3.20 1.95 -23.68
CA PRO A 110 4.43 2.38 -23.01
C PRO A 110 4.31 3.80 -22.47
N GLY A 111 4.30 3.89 -21.15
CA GLY A 111 4.06 5.10 -20.38
C GLY A 111 3.83 4.67 -18.94
N SER A 112 4.88 4.86 -18.14
CA SER A 112 4.91 5.02 -16.68
C SER A 112 4.31 3.95 -15.74
N GLY A 113 5.01 3.78 -14.61
CA GLY A 113 4.45 3.25 -13.37
C GLY A 113 4.49 1.73 -13.20
N SER A 114 5.63 1.18 -12.75
CA SER A 114 5.61 -0.13 -12.09
C SER A 114 6.60 -0.15 -10.94
N GLN A 115 6.07 -0.23 -9.72
CA GLN A 115 6.86 -0.31 -8.50
C GLN A 115 7.10 -1.75 -8.04
N ARG A 116 8.25 -1.91 -7.38
CA ARG A 116 8.86 -3.19 -7.02
C ARG A 116 8.80 -3.38 -5.52
N ARG A 117 8.07 -4.41 -5.06
CA ARG A 117 8.33 -5.03 -3.76
C ARG A 117 9.16 -6.26 -4.04
N HIS A 118 10.37 -6.31 -3.49
CA HIS A 118 10.93 -7.58 -3.02
C HIS A 118 10.40 -7.83 -1.62
N VAL A 119 9.14 -8.27 -1.56
CA VAL A 119 8.81 -9.30 -0.57
C VAL A 119 9.08 -10.58 -1.33
N GLY A 120 9.95 -11.43 -0.80
CA GLY A 120 10.05 -12.81 -1.20
C GLY A 120 8.72 -13.52 -0.88
N ARG A 121 7.71 -13.20 -1.66
CA ARG A 121 6.50 -13.97 -1.77
C ARG A 121 6.58 -14.50 -3.17
N ALA A 122 7.02 -15.75 -3.29
CA ALA A 122 6.52 -16.63 -4.34
C ALA A 122 5.01 -16.86 -4.14
N GLY A 123 4.23 -15.78 -4.08
CA GLY A 123 2.82 -15.79 -4.38
C GLY A 123 2.76 -15.81 -5.88
N LEU A 124 2.88 -17.00 -6.46
CA LEU A 124 2.65 -17.23 -7.88
C LEU A 124 1.18 -16.93 -8.19
N HIS A 125 0.82 -15.66 -8.31
CA HIS A 125 -0.07 -15.29 -9.39
C HIS A 125 0.79 -15.38 -10.63
N GLN A 126 0.82 -16.57 -11.23
CA GLN A 126 1.31 -16.69 -12.59
C GLN A 126 0.51 -15.68 -13.40
N PRO A 127 1.14 -14.64 -13.99
CA PRO A 127 0.47 -13.95 -15.06
C PRO A 127 0.23 -15.04 -16.10
N VAL A 128 -1.03 -15.37 -16.36
CA VAL A 128 -1.39 -16.24 -17.48
C VAL A 128 -1.01 -15.43 -18.72
N PHE A 129 0.23 -15.57 -19.15
CA PHE A 129 0.74 -14.83 -20.30
C PHE A 129 0.04 -15.35 -21.55
N PRO A 130 -0.51 -14.48 -22.40
CA PRO A 130 -0.85 -14.88 -23.75
C PRO A 130 0.45 -15.33 -24.43
N ARG A 131 0.48 -16.60 -24.87
CA ARG A 131 1.57 -17.30 -25.57
C ARG A 131 2.05 -16.65 -26.88
N ARG A 132 1.66 -15.41 -27.16
CA ARG A 132 1.92 -14.68 -28.41
C ARG A 132 2.26 -13.22 -28.12
N ARG A 133 3.44 -12.97 -27.58
CA ARG A 133 4.13 -11.69 -27.76
C ARG A 133 5.57 -11.97 -28.16
N THR A 134 6.00 -11.32 -29.24
CA THR A 134 7.31 -11.40 -29.89
C THR A 134 8.42 -10.68 -29.10
N GLY A 135 8.29 -10.58 -27.77
CA GLY A 135 9.21 -9.86 -26.90
C GLY A 135 9.96 -10.81 -25.97
N THR A 136 11.23 -10.52 -25.72
CA THR A 136 12.01 -11.11 -24.62
C THR A 136 11.40 -10.69 -23.29
N ALA A 137 11.28 -11.64 -22.36
CA ALA A 137 10.86 -11.37 -20.99
C ALA A 137 11.97 -11.70 -20.02
N VAL A 138 12.05 -10.92 -18.94
CA VAL A 138 13.03 -11.12 -17.88
C VAL A 138 12.28 -11.45 -16.59
N ALA A 139 12.61 -12.58 -15.99
CA ALA A 139 12.18 -12.93 -14.64
C ALA A 139 13.29 -12.55 -13.66
N PHE A 140 12.96 -11.69 -12.71
CA PHE A 140 13.90 -11.18 -11.73
C PHE A 140 13.70 -11.80 -10.34
N HIS A 141 14.79 -12.15 -9.68
CA HIS A 141 14.77 -12.59 -8.29
C HIS A 141 15.98 -12.04 -7.53
N GLN A 142 15.74 -11.52 -6.33
CA GLN A 142 16.80 -11.18 -5.38
C GLN A 142 16.97 -12.33 -4.40
N ARG A 143 18.20 -12.85 -4.27
CA ARG A 143 18.52 -13.88 -3.28
C ARG A 143 18.51 -13.31 -1.87
N SER A 144 18.00 -14.12 -0.94
CA SER A 144 18.05 -13.81 0.48
C SER A 144 19.35 -14.32 1.09
N VAL A 145 19.84 -13.59 2.08
CA VAL A 145 21.00 -14.00 2.90
C VAL A 145 20.61 -14.85 4.10
N ASP A 146 19.31 -14.95 4.41
CA ASP A 146 18.79 -15.82 5.45
C ASP A 146 18.80 -17.28 4.97
N PRO A 147 19.59 -18.18 5.60
CA PRO A 147 19.59 -19.61 5.24
C PRO A 147 18.22 -20.27 5.41
N GLY A 148 17.37 -19.75 6.30
CA GLY A 148 16.00 -20.20 6.49
C GLY A 148 15.02 -19.70 5.42
N ASN A 149 15.47 -18.86 4.49
CA ASN A 149 14.64 -18.34 3.43
C ASN A 149 14.75 -19.19 2.14
N GLU A 150 13.67 -19.91 1.85
CA GLU A 150 13.57 -20.77 0.67
C GLU A 150 13.12 -20.05 -0.61
N ASP A 151 12.99 -18.73 -0.64
CA ASP A 151 12.44 -18.05 -1.81
C ASP A 151 13.26 -18.25 -3.08
N ALA A 152 14.57 -18.47 -2.97
CA ALA A 152 15.40 -18.86 -4.11
C ALA A 152 14.99 -20.23 -4.70
N VAL A 153 14.59 -21.19 -3.85
CA VAL A 153 14.08 -22.50 -4.28
C VAL A 153 12.76 -22.34 -5.04
N TRP A 154 11.87 -21.51 -4.50
CA TRP A 154 10.56 -21.24 -5.11
C TRP A 154 10.68 -20.40 -6.39
N ALA A 155 11.59 -19.43 -6.44
CA ALA A 155 11.91 -18.65 -7.64
C ALA A 155 12.46 -19.55 -8.75
N LYS A 156 13.37 -20.47 -8.43
CA LYS A 156 13.89 -21.46 -9.39
C LYS A 156 12.78 -22.39 -9.91
N THR A 157 11.85 -22.77 -9.04
CA THR A 157 10.69 -23.59 -9.42
C THR A 157 9.71 -22.83 -10.31
N ALA A 158 9.52 -21.53 -10.08
CA ALA A 158 8.74 -20.66 -10.96
C ALA A 158 9.42 -20.50 -12.33
N ALA A 159 10.72 -20.22 -12.33
CA ALA A 159 11.55 -20.02 -13.52
C ALA A 159 11.51 -21.20 -14.48
N ARG A 160 11.51 -22.44 -13.97
CA ARG A 160 11.42 -23.67 -14.78
C ARG A 160 10.21 -23.73 -15.72
N ALA A 161 9.13 -23.02 -15.43
CA ALA A 161 7.98 -22.95 -16.34
C ALA A 161 7.87 -21.65 -17.13
N LEU A 162 8.88 -20.81 -17.03
CA LEU A 162 9.08 -19.67 -17.91
C LEU A 162 10.37 -19.93 -18.73
N PRO A 163 10.48 -21.05 -19.48
CA PRO A 163 11.70 -21.39 -20.22
C PRO A 163 12.00 -20.37 -21.34
N TRP A 164 11.03 -19.55 -21.69
CA TRP A 164 11.11 -18.46 -22.66
C TRP A 164 11.54 -17.12 -22.04
N ALA A 165 11.66 -17.04 -20.71
CA ALA A 165 12.09 -15.84 -20.00
C ALA A 165 13.56 -15.98 -19.59
N GLU A 166 14.35 -14.94 -19.85
CA GLU A 166 15.68 -14.77 -19.31
C GLU A 166 15.59 -14.63 -17.78
N GLN A 167 16.52 -15.25 -17.06
CA GLN A 167 16.55 -15.22 -15.60
C GLN A 167 17.63 -14.25 -15.14
N LEU A 168 17.24 -13.19 -14.44
CA LEU A 168 18.16 -12.27 -13.80
C LEU A 168 18.09 -12.45 -12.29
N VAL A 169 19.21 -12.80 -11.68
CA VAL A 169 19.31 -13.01 -10.23
C VAL A 169 20.30 -12.00 -9.67
N ALA A 170 19.88 -11.23 -8.67
CA ALA A 170 20.75 -10.33 -7.93
C ALA A 170 21.12 -10.95 -6.57
N ASP A 171 22.41 -10.95 -6.26
CA ASP A 171 22.96 -11.25 -4.95
C ASP A 171 23.01 -9.96 -4.09
N LEU A 172 23.21 -10.11 -2.78
CA LEU A 172 23.30 -8.94 -1.88
C LEU A 172 24.47 -8.02 -2.23
N SER A 173 25.58 -8.58 -2.75
CA SER A 173 26.75 -7.81 -3.19
C SER A 173 26.47 -6.88 -4.37
N ASP A 174 25.43 -7.17 -5.15
CA ASP A 174 25.05 -6.40 -6.32
C ASP A 174 24.19 -5.18 -5.96
N LEU A 175 23.80 -5.08 -4.68
CA LEU A 175 22.87 -4.07 -4.18
C LEU A 175 23.53 -3.17 -3.12
N PRO A 176 23.14 -1.89 -3.03
CA PRO A 176 23.62 -0.97 -1.98
C PRO A 176 23.35 -1.46 -0.55
N GLY A 177 22.28 -2.24 -0.36
CA GLY A 177 21.84 -2.79 0.91
C GLY A 177 20.82 -1.90 1.61
N LYS A 178 20.09 -2.49 2.57
CA LYS A 178 19.08 -1.78 3.35
C LYS A 178 19.69 -0.60 4.10
N TYR A 179 18.98 0.52 4.17
CA TYR A 179 19.43 1.78 4.76
C TYR A 179 20.67 2.43 4.11
N ALA A 180 21.10 1.96 2.94
CA ALA A 180 22.06 2.72 2.17
C ALA A 180 21.51 4.13 1.91
N PRO A 181 22.34 5.19 2.00
CA PRO A 181 21.90 6.57 1.85
C PRO A 181 21.01 6.72 0.61
N PRO A 182 19.73 7.07 0.79
CA PRO A 182 18.85 7.24 -0.34
C PRO A 182 19.23 8.54 -1.04
N GLY A 183 19.48 8.49 -2.35
CA GLY A 183 19.43 9.71 -3.17
C GLY A 183 18.00 10.28 -3.23
N ASP A 184 17.77 11.26 -4.11
CA ASP A 184 16.51 12.01 -4.29
C ASP A 184 15.23 11.20 -4.07
N CYS A 185 14.45 11.43 -3.01
CA CYS A 185 13.19 10.72 -2.81
C CYS A 185 12.06 11.27 -3.69
N ASP A 186 10.92 10.59 -3.72
CA ASP A 186 9.73 11.10 -4.39
C ASP A 186 9.30 12.42 -3.74
N PRO A 187 9.18 13.54 -4.49
CA PRO A 187 8.76 14.80 -3.91
C PRO A 187 7.26 14.85 -3.62
N GLU A 188 6.45 13.95 -4.19
CA GLU A 188 4.98 14.02 -4.11
C GLU A 188 4.43 13.70 -2.72
N ASP A 189 4.93 12.64 -2.09
CA ASP A 189 4.50 12.16 -0.77
C ASP A 189 5.64 11.35 -0.09
N VAL A 190 5.45 11.02 1.17
CA VAL A 190 6.40 10.25 1.97
C VAL A 190 6.51 8.82 1.47
N TYR A 191 7.71 8.39 1.11
CA TYR A 191 7.95 7.04 0.59
C TYR A 191 8.15 5.99 1.69
N PHE A 192 7.12 5.18 1.95
CA PHE A 192 7.10 4.16 3.02
C PHE A 192 8.28 3.16 2.97
N TRP A 193 8.78 2.80 1.79
CA TRP A 193 9.83 1.77 1.64
C TRP A 193 11.25 2.31 1.68
N VAL A 194 11.47 3.36 2.47
CA VAL A 194 12.71 4.12 2.48
C VAL A 194 13.96 3.27 2.73
N ARG A 195 13.88 2.25 3.61
CA ARG A 195 15.02 1.34 3.88
C ARG A 195 15.52 0.64 2.62
N SER A 196 14.67 0.41 1.63
CA SER A 196 14.99 -0.34 0.41
C SER A 196 15.15 0.56 -0.81
N LEU A 197 14.99 1.88 -0.67
CA LEU A 197 14.90 2.79 -1.82
C LEU A 197 16.14 2.71 -2.73
N ALA A 198 17.34 2.65 -2.15
CA ALA A 198 18.59 2.48 -2.90
C ALA A 198 18.65 1.14 -3.65
N ASP A 199 18.24 0.03 -3.01
CA ASP A 199 18.13 -1.28 -3.67
C ASP A 199 17.14 -1.23 -4.83
N LEU A 200 15.97 -0.62 -4.62
CA LEU A 200 14.92 -0.54 -5.64
C LEU A 200 15.40 0.24 -6.88
N ARG A 201 16.21 1.29 -6.69
CA ARG A 201 16.87 2.02 -7.78
C ARG A 201 17.89 1.17 -8.51
N ALA A 202 18.78 0.50 -7.78
CA ALA A 202 19.78 -0.38 -8.38
C ALA A 202 19.10 -1.49 -9.22
N ILE A 203 18.05 -2.10 -8.67
CA ILE A 203 17.24 -3.11 -9.37
C ILE A 203 16.54 -2.52 -10.60
N ALA A 204 16.00 -1.30 -10.50
CA ALA A 204 15.43 -0.62 -11.65
C ALA A 204 16.46 -0.39 -12.75
N GLY A 205 17.69 0.02 -12.40
CA GLY A 205 18.81 0.17 -13.34
C GLY A 205 19.21 -1.15 -14.00
N MET A 206 19.37 -2.22 -13.23
CA MET A 206 19.69 -3.56 -13.74
C MET A 206 18.65 -4.04 -14.77
N LEU A 207 17.36 -3.81 -14.50
CA LEU A 207 16.29 -4.22 -15.40
C LEU A 207 16.11 -3.26 -16.59
N ALA A 208 16.42 -1.98 -16.44
CA ALA A 208 16.48 -1.07 -17.58
C ALA A 208 17.60 -1.47 -18.55
N ALA A 209 18.74 -1.97 -18.05
CA ALA A 209 19.87 -2.43 -18.85
C ALA A 209 19.54 -3.64 -19.73
N THR A 210 18.52 -4.45 -19.39
CA THR A 210 18.03 -5.54 -20.24
C THR A 210 17.09 -5.05 -21.35
N GLY A 211 16.81 -3.74 -21.41
CA GLY A 211 15.83 -3.14 -22.31
C GLY A 211 14.37 -3.31 -21.85
N SER A 212 14.15 -3.79 -20.61
CA SER A 212 12.80 -3.91 -20.06
C SER A 212 12.15 -2.54 -19.87
N ARG A 213 10.95 -2.37 -20.43
CA ARG A 213 10.16 -1.13 -20.34
C ARG A 213 8.87 -1.28 -19.53
N VAL A 214 8.46 -2.52 -19.25
CA VAL A 214 7.23 -2.84 -18.54
C VAL A 214 7.55 -3.91 -17.51
N HIS A 215 7.27 -3.63 -16.23
CA HIS A 215 7.43 -4.61 -15.16
C HIS A 215 6.07 -5.04 -14.64
N LEU A 216 5.91 -6.35 -14.46
CA LEU A 216 4.73 -6.95 -13.85
C LEU A 216 5.13 -7.49 -12.49
N ALA A 217 4.27 -7.30 -11.49
CA ALA A 217 4.49 -7.79 -10.15
C ALA A 217 3.17 -8.23 -9.51
N GLY A 218 3.26 -9.08 -8.48
CA GLY A 218 2.10 -9.72 -7.82
C GLY A 218 1.47 -8.90 -6.69
N HIS A 219 1.70 -7.58 -6.64
CA HIS A 219 1.16 -6.70 -5.59
C HIS A 219 -0.37 -6.67 -5.61
N GLY A 220 -0.98 -6.45 -4.44
CA GLY A 220 -2.45 -6.45 -4.30
C GLY A 220 -3.05 -7.86 -4.15
N GLY A 221 -2.30 -8.92 -4.45
CA GLY A 221 -2.81 -10.29 -4.34
C GLY A 221 -3.19 -10.68 -2.91
N ASP A 222 -2.43 -10.19 -1.94
CA ASP A 222 -2.68 -10.47 -0.52
C ASP A 222 -3.91 -9.73 -0.04
N GLU A 223 -4.04 -8.48 -0.46
CA GLU A 223 -5.15 -7.58 -0.17
C GLU A 223 -6.48 -8.11 -0.75
N VAL A 224 -6.43 -8.75 -1.91
CA VAL A 224 -7.63 -9.30 -2.59
C VAL A 224 -7.98 -10.71 -2.11
N LEU A 225 -6.99 -11.55 -1.79
CA LEU A 225 -7.20 -12.98 -1.53
C LEU A 225 -7.08 -13.37 -0.05
N THR A 226 -6.56 -12.49 0.79
CA THR A 226 -6.49 -12.72 2.23
C THR A 226 -7.65 -12.01 2.90
N ALA A 227 -8.48 -12.77 3.62
CA ALA A 227 -9.52 -12.17 4.44
C ALA A 227 -8.95 -11.71 5.78
N ALA A 228 -9.14 -10.43 6.10
CA ALA A 228 -8.88 -9.89 7.43
C ALA A 228 -9.72 -10.64 8.48
N PRO A 229 -9.18 -11.00 9.67
CA PRO A 229 -9.93 -11.80 10.62
C PRO A 229 -11.23 -11.16 11.13
N SER A 230 -11.44 -9.87 10.92
CA SER A 230 -12.67 -9.13 11.23
C SER A 230 -13.93 -9.75 10.60
N TYR A 231 -13.83 -10.54 9.52
CA TYR A 231 -14.99 -11.28 8.98
C TYR A 231 -15.63 -12.24 10.02
N LEU A 232 -14.88 -12.65 11.05
CA LEU A 232 -15.38 -13.51 12.12
C LEU A 232 -16.59 -12.90 12.86
N HIS A 233 -16.68 -11.56 12.96
CA HIS A 233 -17.85 -10.89 13.56
C HIS A 233 -19.14 -11.25 12.83
N MET A 234 -19.13 -11.18 11.51
CA MET A 234 -20.29 -11.52 10.70
C MET A 234 -20.53 -13.04 10.71
N LEU A 235 -19.45 -13.83 10.68
CA LEU A 235 -19.55 -15.29 10.63
C LEU A 235 -20.18 -15.86 11.92
N VAL A 236 -19.79 -15.36 13.10
CA VAL A 236 -20.38 -15.78 14.38
C VAL A 236 -21.90 -15.50 14.41
N ARG A 237 -22.34 -14.37 13.85
CA ARG A 237 -23.76 -13.97 13.85
C ARG A 237 -24.61 -14.74 12.83
N ARG A 238 -24.06 -15.04 11.65
CA ARG A 238 -24.82 -15.69 10.55
C ARG A 238 -24.66 -17.21 10.52
N HIS A 239 -23.49 -17.72 10.87
CA HIS A 239 -23.13 -19.14 10.79
C HIS A 239 -22.28 -19.57 12.00
N PRO A 240 -22.84 -19.57 13.22
CA PRO A 240 -22.08 -19.76 14.46
C PRO A 240 -21.31 -21.09 14.50
N LEU A 241 -21.90 -22.19 14.01
CA LEU A 241 -21.23 -23.50 13.99
C LEU A 241 -20.00 -23.51 13.07
N THR A 242 -20.06 -22.80 11.94
CA THR A 242 -18.90 -22.64 11.04
C THR A 242 -17.84 -21.74 11.68
N ALA A 243 -18.26 -20.70 12.40
CA ALA A 243 -17.36 -19.78 13.07
C ALA A 243 -16.46 -20.47 14.09
N ILE A 244 -16.97 -21.48 14.82
CA ILE A 244 -16.18 -22.26 15.80
C ILE A 244 -14.94 -22.86 15.16
N GLY A 245 -15.07 -23.47 13.97
CA GLY A 245 -13.93 -24.07 13.26
C GLY A 245 -12.89 -23.04 12.86
N HIS A 246 -13.33 -21.89 12.36
CA HIS A 246 -12.44 -20.80 11.94
C HIS A 246 -11.73 -20.16 13.14
N ILE A 247 -12.47 -19.91 14.23
CA ILE A 247 -11.93 -19.40 15.50
C ILE A 247 -10.86 -20.34 16.04
N ARG A 248 -11.14 -21.65 16.12
CA ARG A 248 -10.16 -22.65 16.58
C ARG A 248 -8.93 -22.67 15.69
N GLY A 249 -9.10 -22.52 14.37
CA GLY A 249 -7.99 -22.38 13.42
C GLY A 249 -7.11 -21.18 13.73
N TYR A 250 -7.70 -20.00 13.93
CA TYR A 250 -6.95 -18.81 14.34
C TYR A 250 -6.30 -18.97 15.71
N GLN A 251 -6.97 -19.56 16.69
CA GLN A 251 -6.39 -19.82 18.02
C GLN A 251 -5.21 -20.80 17.94
N ALA A 252 -5.26 -21.80 17.07
CA ALA A 252 -4.14 -22.74 16.87
C ALA A 252 -2.91 -22.04 16.27
N VAL A 253 -3.12 -21.15 15.29
CA VAL A 253 -2.04 -20.49 14.55
C VAL A 253 -1.51 -19.24 15.25
N ARG A 254 -2.39 -18.42 15.81
CA ARG A 254 -2.06 -17.11 16.41
C ARG A 254 -2.05 -17.12 17.93
N ARG A 255 -2.41 -18.25 18.56
CA ARG A 255 -2.43 -18.43 20.02
C ARG A 255 -3.28 -17.38 20.75
N TRP A 256 -4.36 -16.93 20.11
CA TRP A 256 -5.22 -15.89 20.68
C TRP A 256 -5.87 -16.31 21.99
N ARG A 257 -5.85 -15.40 22.96
CA ARG A 257 -6.53 -15.59 24.25
C ARG A 257 -8.05 -15.58 24.04
N THR A 258 -8.74 -16.61 24.53
CA THR A 258 -10.19 -16.76 24.36
C THR A 258 -10.97 -15.58 24.96
N SER A 259 -10.55 -15.07 26.12
CA SER A 259 -11.20 -13.94 26.78
C SER A 259 -11.15 -12.67 25.92
N THR A 260 -9.98 -12.34 25.36
CA THR A 260 -9.82 -11.19 24.47
C THR A 260 -10.60 -11.37 23.17
N LEU A 261 -10.63 -12.59 22.62
CA LEU A 261 -11.43 -12.90 21.44
C LEU A 261 -12.93 -12.68 21.68
N LEU A 262 -13.47 -13.16 22.80
CA LEU A 262 -14.89 -12.97 23.13
C LEU A 262 -15.22 -11.48 23.31
N ARG A 263 -14.33 -10.70 23.93
CA ARG A 263 -14.48 -9.24 24.06
C ARG A 263 -14.51 -8.57 22.70
N GLU A 264 -13.57 -8.89 21.82
CA GLU A 264 -13.53 -8.33 20.46
C GLU A 264 -14.78 -8.72 19.67
N LEU A 265 -15.21 -10.00 19.69
CA LEU A 265 -16.43 -10.45 18.99
C LEU A 265 -17.71 -9.77 19.51
N ALA A 266 -17.73 -9.40 20.79
CA ALA A 266 -18.83 -8.68 21.41
C ALA A 266 -18.81 -7.17 21.11
N ASP A 267 -17.72 -6.63 20.55
CA ASP A 267 -17.63 -5.22 20.19
C ASP A 267 -18.72 -4.86 19.16
N ARG A 268 -19.37 -3.73 19.42
CA ARG A 268 -20.42 -3.11 18.59
C ARG A 268 -20.09 -1.67 18.25
N SER A 269 -18.83 -1.28 18.43
CA SER A 269 -18.36 0.08 18.26
C SER A 269 -18.64 0.60 16.85
N ARG A 270 -19.18 1.82 16.77
CA ARG A 270 -19.30 2.54 15.50
C ARG A 270 -17.92 3.02 15.05
N TYR A 271 -17.76 3.28 13.75
CA TYR A 271 -16.48 3.75 13.21
C TYR A 271 -15.92 4.98 13.95
N ALA A 272 -16.77 5.98 14.21
CA ALA A 272 -16.39 7.16 14.98
C ALA A 272 -15.94 6.86 16.42
N GLN A 273 -16.48 5.81 17.06
CA GLN A 273 -16.03 5.37 18.38
C GLN A 273 -14.66 4.68 18.30
N TRP A 274 -14.42 3.91 17.24
CA TRP A 274 -13.10 3.31 17.00
C TRP A 274 -12.03 4.36 16.68
N LEU A 275 -12.36 5.42 15.92
CA LEU A 275 -11.43 6.54 15.69
C LEU A 275 -11.06 7.26 17.00
N ARG A 276 -12.05 7.56 17.87
CA ARG A 276 -11.78 8.12 19.21
C ARG A 276 -10.86 7.21 20.03
N ARG A 277 -11.11 5.90 20.01
CA ARG A 277 -10.23 4.91 20.65
C ARG A 277 -8.82 4.91 20.07
N CYS A 278 -8.64 5.20 18.78
CA CYS A 278 -7.31 5.37 18.21
C CYS A 278 -6.58 6.57 18.81
N THR A 279 -7.28 7.69 19.03
CA THR A 279 -6.75 8.87 19.72
C THR A 279 -6.32 8.55 21.15
N ASP A 280 -7.20 7.89 21.92
CA ASP A 280 -6.94 7.54 23.32
C ASP A 280 -5.72 6.62 23.51
N LEU A 281 -5.39 5.85 22.46
CA LEU A 281 -4.33 4.85 22.51
C LEU A 281 -3.04 5.29 21.82
N LEU A 282 -2.94 6.52 21.28
CA LEU A 282 -1.82 6.92 20.42
C LEU A 282 -0.43 6.65 21.01
N LEU A 283 -0.26 6.94 22.30
CA LEU A 283 1.01 6.80 23.04
C LEU A 283 1.08 5.53 23.88
N GLU A 284 0.02 4.73 23.90
CA GLU A 284 -0.02 3.47 24.65
C GLU A 284 0.85 2.40 23.99
N PRO A 285 1.39 1.44 24.74
CA PRO A 285 2.10 0.31 24.17
C PRO A 285 1.26 -0.42 23.10
N PRO A 286 1.89 -0.92 22.02
CA PRO A 286 1.19 -1.72 21.03
C PRO A 286 0.65 -3.00 21.68
N PRO A 287 -0.50 -3.52 21.21
CA PRO A 287 -1.03 -4.78 21.71
C PRO A 287 -0.06 -5.94 21.42
N ASP A 288 -0.08 -6.96 22.28
CA ASP A 288 0.68 -8.19 22.04
C ASP A 288 0.16 -8.97 20.83
N CYS A 289 0.98 -9.89 20.29
CA CYS A 289 0.59 -10.73 19.15
C CYS A 289 -0.53 -11.75 19.47
N LEU A 290 -0.87 -11.91 20.75
CA LEU A 290 -1.92 -12.81 21.23
C LEU A 290 -3.29 -12.13 21.27
N THR A 291 -3.32 -10.81 21.08
CA THR A 291 -4.53 -10.01 21.04
C THR A 291 -5.10 -10.01 19.62
N PRO A 292 -6.31 -10.56 19.41
CA PRO A 292 -6.98 -10.47 18.12
C PRO A 292 -7.30 -9.02 17.77
N ASN A 293 -7.26 -8.72 16.48
CA ASN A 293 -7.75 -7.47 15.92
C ASN A 293 -8.97 -7.79 15.03
N LEU A 294 -10.17 -7.59 15.57
CA LEU A 294 -11.42 -7.85 14.84
C LEU A 294 -12.24 -6.58 14.57
N SER A 295 -11.79 -5.44 15.09
CA SER A 295 -12.44 -4.15 14.93
C SER A 295 -12.31 -3.60 13.49
N TRP A 296 -12.65 -2.32 13.29
CA TRP A 296 -12.62 -1.65 11.99
C TRP A 296 -11.23 -1.61 11.32
N GLY A 297 -10.18 -1.80 12.10
CA GLY A 297 -8.79 -1.86 11.67
C GLY A 297 -7.88 -1.98 12.89
N GLY A 298 -6.57 -2.11 12.65
CA GLY A 298 -5.58 -2.01 13.72
C GLY A 298 -5.63 -0.65 14.39
N THR A 299 -5.44 -0.59 15.70
CA THR A 299 -5.31 0.70 16.40
C THR A 299 -3.87 1.18 16.22
N PRO A 300 -3.62 2.25 15.43
CA PRO A 300 -2.26 2.69 15.18
C PRO A 300 -1.64 3.30 16.44
N ARG A 301 -0.31 3.33 16.48
CA ARG A 301 0.49 3.94 17.55
C ARG A 301 1.52 4.88 16.99
N LEU A 302 1.79 5.92 17.75
CA LEU A 302 2.97 6.74 17.58
C LEU A 302 4.18 6.03 18.20
N PRO A 303 5.34 6.05 17.54
CA PRO A 303 6.58 5.58 18.14
C PRO A 303 6.95 6.37 19.40
N SER A 304 7.75 5.77 20.28
CA SER A 304 8.12 6.38 21.57
C SER A 304 8.96 7.65 21.46
N TRP A 305 9.48 7.97 20.27
CA TRP A 305 10.22 9.20 19.97
C TRP A 305 9.38 10.25 19.24
N THR A 306 8.08 10.01 19.03
CA THR A 306 7.15 10.98 18.44
C THR A 306 6.01 11.44 19.37
N PRO A 307 6.13 11.49 20.73
CA PRO A 307 5.13 12.19 21.54
C PRO A 307 4.79 13.61 21.08
N PRO A 308 5.75 14.43 20.57
CA PRO A 308 5.43 15.76 20.07
C PRO A 308 4.39 15.78 18.92
N ALA A 309 4.32 14.71 18.10
CA ALA A 309 3.34 14.59 17.02
C ALA A 309 1.92 14.19 17.49
N ALA A 310 1.71 13.90 18.78
CA ALA A 310 0.46 13.36 19.28
C ALA A 310 -0.73 14.31 19.12
N GLU A 311 -0.53 15.60 19.37
CA GLU A 311 -1.57 16.62 19.26
C GLU A 311 -2.02 16.78 17.80
N PHE A 312 -1.07 16.89 16.86
CA PHE A 312 -1.35 16.94 15.43
C PHE A 312 -2.18 15.74 14.95
N VAL A 313 -1.83 14.52 15.37
CA VAL A 313 -2.59 13.32 15.00
C VAL A 313 -3.98 13.31 15.66
N ALA A 314 -4.07 13.70 16.94
CA ALA A 314 -5.32 13.75 17.68
C ALA A 314 -6.32 14.74 17.05
N ASP A 315 -5.84 15.87 16.54
CA ASP A 315 -6.64 16.86 15.83
C ASP A 315 -7.20 16.31 14.53
N GLN A 316 -6.36 15.65 13.71
CA GLN A 316 -6.78 15.00 12.47
C GLN A 316 -7.83 13.90 12.72
N LEU A 317 -7.64 13.08 13.75
CA LEU A 317 -8.60 12.05 14.14
C LEU A 317 -9.91 12.65 14.64
N SER A 318 -9.85 13.74 15.41
CA SER A 318 -11.03 14.44 15.92
C SER A 318 -11.84 15.09 14.79
N GLU A 319 -11.17 15.66 13.80
CA GLU A 319 -11.83 16.19 12.60
C GLU A 319 -12.46 15.07 11.77
N ALA A 320 -11.77 13.95 11.57
CA ALA A 320 -12.33 12.79 10.89
C ALA A 320 -13.58 12.23 11.60
N VAL A 321 -13.64 12.33 12.94
CA VAL A 321 -14.82 11.95 13.73
C VAL A 321 -15.99 12.91 13.50
N ARG A 322 -15.73 14.23 13.42
CA ARG A 322 -16.76 15.25 13.17
C ARG A 322 -17.33 15.15 11.75
N SER A 323 -16.49 14.81 10.77
CA SER A 323 -16.90 14.71 9.37
C SER A 323 -17.62 13.40 9.01
N GLN A 324 -17.70 12.43 9.93
CA GLN A 324 -18.48 11.20 9.71
C GLN A 324 -19.98 11.52 9.59
N PRO A 325 -20.65 11.06 8.52
CA PRO A 325 -22.11 11.14 8.47
C PRO A 325 -22.71 10.31 9.63
N PRO A 326 -23.86 10.74 10.19
CA PRO A 326 -24.54 9.97 11.22
C PRO A 326 -24.98 8.60 10.67
N THR A 327 -24.19 7.56 10.92
CA THR A 327 -24.45 6.20 10.44
C THR A 327 -25.67 5.61 11.14
N THR A 328 -26.61 5.04 10.37
CA THR A 328 -27.87 4.41 10.83
C THR A 328 -27.75 2.91 11.14
N GLY A 329 -26.58 2.41 11.54
CA GLY A 329 -26.47 1.00 11.97
C GLY A 329 -25.11 0.59 12.55
N PRO A 330 -25.08 -0.42 13.44
CA PRO A 330 -23.83 -1.01 13.92
C PRO A 330 -23.26 -1.97 12.86
N HIS A 331 -22.00 -1.74 12.46
CA HIS A 331 -21.21 -2.54 11.51
C HIS A 331 -21.91 -2.84 10.16
N PRO A 332 -21.61 -2.10 9.09
CA PRO A 332 -21.52 -2.73 7.77
C PRO A 332 -20.51 -3.89 7.88
N PRO A 333 -20.58 -4.92 7.02
CA PRO A 333 -19.46 -5.85 6.91
C PRO A 333 -18.18 -5.02 6.80
N PRO A 334 -17.08 -5.38 7.50
CA PRO A 334 -15.83 -4.70 7.30
C PRO A 334 -15.64 -4.66 5.79
N ALA A 335 -15.66 -3.46 5.19
CA ALA A 335 -15.09 -3.30 3.88
C ALA A 335 -13.70 -3.93 4.06
N PRO A 336 -13.42 -5.03 3.32
CA PRO A 336 -12.26 -5.88 3.58
C PRO A 336 -11.10 -4.95 3.75
N ASP A 337 -10.52 -4.88 4.97
CA ASP A 337 -9.57 -3.85 5.44
C ASP A 337 -9.47 -2.78 4.38
N ALA A 338 -10.25 -1.69 4.37
CA ALA A 338 -10.20 -0.68 3.30
C ALA A 338 -8.74 -0.56 2.88
N VAL A 339 -8.40 -1.28 1.79
CA VAL A 339 -7.04 -1.80 1.63
C VAL A 339 -6.20 -0.57 1.74
N PRO A 340 -5.26 -0.44 2.70
CA PRO A 340 -4.68 0.86 3.03
C PRO A 340 -4.44 1.50 1.69
N ARG A 341 -5.20 2.54 1.33
CA ARG A 341 -5.23 2.92 -0.09
C ARG A 341 -3.85 3.45 -0.45
N GLY A 342 -3.07 3.86 0.56
CA GLY A 342 -1.61 4.07 0.53
C GLY A 342 -0.73 2.82 0.32
N ARG A 343 -1.17 1.58 0.56
CA ARG A 343 -0.48 0.35 0.11
C ARG A 343 -0.72 0.01 -1.36
N VAL A 344 -1.79 0.55 -1.95
CA VAL A 344 -2.17 0.39 -3.37
C VAL A 344 -2.19 1.74 -4.08
N ARG A 345 -1.49 2.76 -3.56
CA ARG A 345 -1.00 3.80 -4.45
C ARG A 345 0.03 3.10 -5.34
N PRO A 346 -0.08 3.22 -6.68
CA PRO A 346 1.05 2.91 -7.53
C PRO A 346 2.10 3.97 -7.21
N ASP A 347 2.82 3.78 -6.11
CA ASP A 347 3.95 4.61 -5.75
C ASP A 347 4.85 4.66 -7.01
N ARG A 348 5.23 5.85 -7.44
CA ARG A 348 5.97 6.04 -8.69
C ARG A 348 7.39 5.49 -8.48
N PRO A 349 7.96 4.67 -9.39
CA PRO A 349 9.37 4.34 -9.27
C PRO A 349 10.18 5.64 -9.40
N PRO A 350 11.29 5.80 -8.68
CA PRO A 350 12.19 6.92 -8.91
C PRO A 350 12.62 6.91 -10.38
N ASP A 351 12.38 8.03 -11.08
CA ASP A 351 12.70 8.16 -12.50
C ASP A 351 14.22 7.95 -12.69
N PRO A 352 14.67 7.11 -13.64
CA PRO A 352 16.08 7.04 -13.98
C PRO A 352 16.52 8.39 -14.56
N PRO A 353 17.76 8.85 -14.31
CA PRO A 353 18.20 10.23 -14.52
C PRO A 353 18.13 10.78 -15.98
N ASN A 354 17.70 9.99 -16.97
CA ASN A 354 17.75 10.34 -18.40
C ASN A 354 16.47 10.03 -19.22
N LEU A 355 15.29 9.92 -18.61
CA LEU A 355 14.03 9.74 -19.36
C LEU A 355 13.08 10.94 -19.19
N PRO A 356 12.79 11.73 -20.24
CA PRO A 356 11.75 12.75 -20.18
C PRO A 356 10.37 12.10 -20.07
N SER A 357 9.75 12.24 -18.91
CA SER A 357 8.41 11.74 -18.60
C SER A 357 7.36 12.50 -19.42
N ARG A 358 6.86 11.89 -20.50
CA ARG A 358 5.69 12.36 -21.26
C ARG A 358 4.55 11.35 -21.07
N GLU A 359 3.58 11.70 -20.24
CA GLU A 359 2.34 10.92 -20.11
C GLU A 359 1.27 11.47 -21.06
N ARG A 360 0.60 10.56 -21.79
CA ARG A 360 -0.50 10.90 -22.70
C ARG A 360 -1.83 10.63 -22.00
N ARG A 361 -2.70 11.64 -22.06
CA ARG A 361 -4.11 11.65 -21.62
C ARG A 361 -4.88 10.39 -22.07
N PRO A 362 -5.69 9.76 -21.19
CA PRO A 362 -6.75 8.86 -21.63
C PRO A 362 -7.81 9.64 -22.42
N ARG A 363 -8.24 9.11 -23.57
CA ARG A 363 -9.36 9.64 -24.35
C ARG A 363 -10.68 9.39 -23.61
N ASP A 364 -11.60 10.34 -23.74
CA ASP A 364 -12.96 10.34 -23.20
C ASP A 364 -13.70 8.99 -23.38
N PRO A 365 -14.33 8.45 -22.33
CA PRO A 365 -15.34 7.42 -22.49
C PRO A 365 -16.67 8.07 -22.89
N LEU A 366 -17.15 7.74 -24.10
CA LEU A 366 -18.50 8.07 -24.59
C LEU A 366 -19.60 7.66 -23.59
N PRO A 367 -20.67 8.46 -23.45
CA PRO A 367 -21.73 8.19 -22.48
C PRO A 367 -22.60 6.99 -22.93
N ARG A 368 -22.76 5.98 -22.07
CA ARG A 368 -23.80 4.95 -22.23
C ARG A 368 -24.98 5.25 -21.31
N ARG A 369 -26.17 5.27 -21.91
CA ARG A 369 -27.47 5.54 -21.26
C ARG A 369 -27.86 4.49 -20.22
N PRO A 370 -28.66 4.86 -19.20
CA PRO A 370 -29.13 3.97 -18.14
C PRO A 370 -30.40 3.22 -18.57
N GLY A 371 -30.54 1.96 -18.18
CA GLY A 371 -31.80 1.22 -18.32
C GLY A 371 -31.69 -0.25 -17.94
N GLY A 372 -32.41 -0.65 -16.90
CA GLY A 372 -32.65 -2.06 -16.57
C GLY A 372 -32.70 -2.35 -15.07
N ARG A 373 -33.86 -2.11 -14.45
CA ARG A 373 -34.19 -2.60 -13.10
C ARG A 373 -34.29 -4.13 -13.14
N ASP A 374 -33.59 -4.82 -12.25
CA ASP A 374 -33.95 -6.20 -11.89
C ASP A 374 -33.93 -6.41 -10.37
N ARG A 375 -35.04 -6.95 -9.87
CA ARG A 375 -35.34 -7.20 -8.45
C ARG A 375 -34.64 -8.46 -7.92
N PRO A 376 -34.35 -8.54 -6.60
CA PRO A 376 -33.57 -9.62 -6.03
C PRO A 376 -34.42 -10.89 -5.83
N ARG A 377 -33.88 -12.05 -6.23
CA ARG A 377 -34.35 -13.36 -5.75
C ARG A 377 -33.33 -13.92 -4.77
N GLY A 378 -33.83 -14.21 -3.56
CA GLY A 378 -33.06 -14.81 -2.48
C GLY A 378 -32.61 -16.24 -2.82
N ALA A 379 -31.36 -16.55 -2.51
CA ALA A 379 -30.88 -17.92 -2.43
C ALA A 379 -29.86 -18.01 -1.30
N SER A 380 -30.24 -18.74 -0.26
CA SER A 380 -29.38 -19.17 0.83
C SER A 380 -28.28 -20.08 0.27
N THR A 381 -27.02 -19.68 0.44
CA THR A 381 -25.87 -20.51 0.05
C THR A 381 -24.97 -20.78 1.24
N ARG A 382 -24.91 -22.07 1.60
CA ARG A 382 -24.03 -22.62 2.62
C ARG A 382 -22.58 -22.47 2.14
N LEU A 383 -21.81 -21.62 2.79
CA LEU A 383 -20.36 -21.51 2.63
C LEU A 383 -19.70 -22.76 3.23
N ARG A 384 -19.40 -23.75 2.39
CA ARG A 384 -18.37 -24.75 2.69
C ARG A 384 -16.98 -24.10 2.52
N PRO A 385 -15.97 -24.50 3.32
CA PRO A 385 -14.62 -23.97 3.19
C PRO A 385 -14.07 -24.21 1.76
N PRO A 386 -13.23 -23.32 1.23
CA PRO A 386 -12.86 -23.34 -0.17
C PRO A 386 -11.93 -24.52 -0.48
N ARG A 387 -12.50 -25.63 -0.94
CA ARG A 387 -11.80 -26.60 -1.81
C ARG A 387 -11.60 -26.06 -3.24
N ALA A 388 -11.95 -24.80 -3.50
CA ALA A 388 -12.12 -24.21 -4.83
C ALA A 388 -10.94 -23.33 -5.30
N LEU A 389 -9.72 -23.56 -4.79
CA LEU A 389 -8.49 -23.08 -5.45
C LEU A 389 -7.92 -24.09 -6.46
N GLN A 390 -8.70 -25.13 -6.80
CA GLN A 390 -8.53 -25.82 -8.06
C GLN A 390 -9.13 -24.95 -9.16
N ALA A 391 -8.36 -23.99 -9.65
CA ALA A 391 -8.59 -23.47 -11.00
C ALA A 391 -8.67 -24.68 -11.97
N PRO A 392 -9.34 -24.56 -13.14
CA PRO A 392 -9.14 -25.52 -14.20
C PRO A 392 -7.70 -25.37 -14.71
N ALA A 393 -6.78 -26.01 -14.00
CA ALA A 393 -5.51 -26.41 -14.54
C ALA A 393 -5.86 -27.51 -15.55
N ASP A 394 -6.07 -27.07 -16.78
CA ASP A 394 -6.45 -27.92 -17.92
C ASP A 394 -5.30 -28.84 -18.35
N ARG A 395 -4.16 -28.79 -17.65
CA ARG A 395 -2.98 -29.65 -17.85
C ARG A 395 -2.47 -30.20 -16.51
N GLY A 396 -2.01 -31.45 -16.52
CA GLY A 396 -1.50 -32.13 -15.31
C GLY A 396 -0.36 -31.39 -14.60
N ASP A 397 0.46 -30.66 -15.36
CA ASP A 397 1.59 -29.89 -14.83
C ASP A 397 1.13 -28.69 -13.96
N ASP A 398 0.08 -27.97 -14.37
CA ASP A 398 -0.45 -26.84 -13.60
C ASP A 398 -1.08 -27.27 -12.26
N ARG A 399 -1.69 -28.47 -12.21
CA ARG A 399 -2.24 -29.05 -10.98
C ARG A 399 -1.14 -29.45 -10.01
N HIS A 400 -0.09 -30.09 -10.51
CA HIS A 400 1.06 -30.48 -9.71
C HIS A 400 1.73 -29.26 -9.08
N ARG A 401 1.88 -28.18 -9.85
CA ARG A 401 2.51 -26.94 -9.40
C ARG A 401 1.65 -26.17 -8.39
N ALA A 402 0.33 -26.15 -8.57
CA ALA A 402 -0.58 -25.63 -7.56
C ALA A 402 -0.50 -26.45 -6.26
N ALA A 403 -0.42 -27.78 -6.36
CA ALA A 403 -0.28 -28.65 -5.19
C ALA A 403 1.04 -28.43 -4.44
N LEU A 404 2.17 -28.25 -5.14
CA LEU A 404 3.45 -27.92 -4.51
C LEU A 404 3.37 -26.59 -3.73
N ASN A 405 2.79 -25.55 -4.32
CA ASN A 405 2.63 -24.26 -3.63
C ASN A 405 1.71 -24.36 -2.41
N LEU A 406 0.64 -25.16 -2.49
CA LEU A 406 -0.27 -25.39 -1.36
C LEU A 406 0.35 -26.26 -0.25
N ALA A 407 1.36 -27.06 -0.58
CA ALA A 407 2.12 -27.87 0.37
C ALA A 407 3.27 -27.10 1.03
N ARG A 408 3.57 -25.86 0.60
CA ARG A 408 4.59 -25.01 1.22
C ARG A 408 4.25 -24.76 2.69
N SER A 409 5.09 -25.26 3.59
CA SER A 409 4.93 -25.15 5.04
C SER A 409 5.88 -24.12 5.68
N THR A 410 6.85 -23.62 4.94
CA THR A 410 7.92 -22.73 5.42
C THR A 410 7.85 -21.36 4.74
N LYS A 411 8.30 -20.33 5.46
CA LYS A 411 8.45 -18.97 4.94
C LYS A 411 9.53 -18.26 5.74
N GLY A 412 10.45 -17.57 5.04
CA GLY A 412 11.48 -16.77 5.69
C GLY A 412 10.90 -15.61 6.50
N GLU A 413 11.70 -15.05 7.40
CA GLU A 413 11.29 -13.94 8.27
C GLU A 413 11.64 -12.55 7.69
N PHE A 414 12.49 -12.50 6.66
CA PHE A 414 12.82 -11.32 5.84
C PHE A 414 13.57 -10.17 6.54
N SER A 415 14.00 -10.32 7.80
CA SER A 415 14.72 -9.26 8.51
C SER A 415 16.24 -9.32 8.36
N ALA A 416 16.82 -10.43 7.90
CA ALA A 416 18.27 -10.63 7.88
C ALA A 416 19.01 -9.53 7.11
N GLU A 417 18.52 -9.18 5.91
CA GLU A 417 19.06 -8.10 5.08
C GLU A 417 18.86 -6.72 5.75
N THR A 418 17.75 -6.55 6.47
CA THR A 418 17.50 -5.32 7.25
C THR A 418 18.56 -5.17 8.34
N TYR A 419 18.84 -6.20 9.13
CA TYR A 419 19.84 -6.13 10.19
C TYR A 419 21.26 -5.95 9.64
N LEU A 420 21.60 -6.59 8.52
CA LEU A 420 22.89 -6.38 7.86
C LEU A 420 23.04 -4.95 7.36
N GLY A 421 22.02 -4.42 6.69
CA GLY A 421 22.00 -3.03 6.23
C GLY A 421 22.07 -2.03 7.37
N LEU A 422 21.30 -2.25 8.45
CA LEU A 422 21.34 -1.43 9.65
C LEU A 422 22.74 -1.42 10.25
N ARG A 423 23.38 -2.58 10.45
CA ARG A 423 24.76 -2.65 10.96
C ARG A 423 25.75 -1.90 10.07
N ARG A 424 25.62 -2.03 8.74
CA ARG A 424 26.52 -1.41 7.76
C ARG A 424 26.39 0.10 7.70
N HIS A 425 25.16 0.62 7.79
CA HIS A 425 24.86 2.03 7.54
C HIS A 425 24.44 2.81 8.80
N ARG A 426 24.52 2.20 10.00
CA ARG A 426 24.12 2.83 11.27
C ARG A 426 24.78 4.18 11.50
N ALA A 427 26.09 4.30 11.28
CA ALA A 427 26.80 5.57 11.48
C ALA A 427 26.17 6.69 10.64
N LYS A 428 25.97 6.44 9.34
CA LYS A 428 25.33 7.40 8.43
C LYS A 428 23.89 7.72 8.80
N LEU A 429 23.13 6.73 9.30
CA LEU A 429 21.77 6.98 9.82
C LEU A 429 21.80 7.87 11.05
N LEU A 430 22.77 7.69 11.95
CA LEU A 430 22.92 8.51 13.14
C LEU A 430 23.35 9.94 12.78
N ASP A 431 24.30 10.09 11.84
CA ASP A 431 24.72 11.40 11.32
C ASP A 431 23.54 12.14 10.67
N LEU A 432 22.69 11.43 9.92
CA LEU A 432 21.46 11.99 9.33
C LEU A 432 20.51 12.51 10.42
N LEU A 433 20.42 11.82 11.56
CA LEU A 433 19.50 12.14 12.65
C LEU A 433 20.08 13.18 13.64
N ASP A 434 21.35 13.56 13.51
CA ASP A 434 21.99 14.58 14.37
C ASP A 434 21.49 16.01 14.11
N SER A 435 20.86 16.25 12.97
CA SER A 435 20.21 17.53 12.64
C SER A 435 18.81 17.29 12.08
N SER A 436 17.96 16.55 12.81
CA SER A 436 16.65 16.11 12.31
C SER A 436 15.72 17.29 11.99
N VAL A 437 15.27 17.37 10.73
CA VAL A 437 14.29 18.37 10.29
C VAL A 437 12.93 18.13 10.93
N LEU A 438 12.58 16.86 11.21
CA LEU A 438 11.39 16.55 11.99
C LEU A 438 11.46 17.11 13.43
N ALA A 439 12.65 17.12 14.04
CA ALA A 439 12.83 17.67 15.37
C ALA A 439 12.71 19.20 15.38
N GLU A 440 13.29 19.87 14.37
CA GLU A 440 13.11 21.32 14.15
C GLU A 440 11.65 21.73 13.99
N ARG A 441 10.82 20.85 13.41
CA ARG A 441 9.36 21.03 13.24
C ARG A 441 8.54 20.61 14.46
N GLY A 442 9.18 20.14 15.53
CA GLY A 442 8.48 19.72 16.75
C GLY A 442 7.65 18.44 16.59
N LEU A 443 7.97 17.57 15.62
CA LEU A 443 7.26 16.29 15.41
C LEU A 443 7.92 15.11 16.12
N VAL A 444 9.20 15.21 16.46
CA VAL A 444 9.96 14.13 17.11
C VAL A 444 10.86 14.65 18.23
N ASP A 445 11.08 13.81 19.24
CA ASP A 445 12.17 13.95 20.20
C ASP A 445 13.46 13.41 19.57
N GLN A 446 14.39 14.30 19.27
CA GLN A 446 15.65 13.99 18.60
C GLN A 446 16.50 12.97 19.37
N ASP A 447 16.62 13.13 20.68
CA ASP A 447 17.44 12.26 21.51
C ASP A 447 16.83 10.86 21.60
N ALA A 448 15.50 10.78 21.75
CA ALA A 448 14.78 9.51 21.74
C ALA A 448 14.88 8.80 20.38
N LEU A 449 14.80 9.54 19.27
CA LEU A 449 14.96 9.01 17.92
C LEU A 449 16.38 8.48 17.70
N ARG A 450 17.41 9.23 18.11
CA ARG A 450 18.81 8.80 18.04
C ARG A 450 19.05 7.53 18.86
N ARG A 451 18.53 7.46 20.09
CA ARG A 451 18.58 6.24 20.92
C ARG A 451 17.92 5.05 20.24
N ALA A 452 16.76 5.25 19.61
CA ALA A 452 16.07 4.19 18.87
C ALA A 452 16.86 3.70 17.65
N ALA A 453 17.46 4.60 16.88
CA ALA A 453 18.30 4.23 15.72
C ALA A 453 19.59 3.50 16.14
N ALA A 454 20.16 3.83 17.30
CA ALA A 454 21.34 3.17 17.85
C ALA A 454 21.02 1.80 18.50
N ALA A 455 19.76 1.57 18.89
CA ALA A 455 19.35 0.38 19.62
C ALA A 455 19.53 -0.92 18.80
N THR A 456 19.61 -2.03 19.53
CA THR A 456 19.57 -3.38 18.96
C THR A 456 18.23 -4.00 19.29
N TYR A 457 17.52 -4.45 18.27
CA TYR A 457 16.21 -5.06 18.42
C TYR A 457 16.31 -6.57 18.19
N PRO A 458 15.69 -7.40 19.05
CA PRO A 458 15.61 -8.84 18.84
C PRO A 458 14.59 -9.21 17.74
N ARG A 459 13.70 -8.29 17.38
CA ARG A 459 12.67 -8.45 16.33
C ARG A 459 12.63 -7.21 15.45
N ALA A 460 12.22 -7.36 14.20
CA ALA A 460 12.21 -6.27 13.24
C ALA A 460 11.04 -5.28 13.41
N ASP A 461 10.03 -5.59 14.24
CA ASP A 461 8.84 -4.72 14.40
C ASP A 461 9.17 -3.25 14.74
N PRO A 462 10.11 -2.94 15.66
CA PRO A 462 10.49 -1.56 15.95
C PRO A 462 11.16 -0.86 14.77
N LEU A 463 11.85 -1.61 13.89
CA LEU A 463 12.47 -1.06 12.69
C LEU A 463 11.43 -0.60 11.67
N TRP A 464 10.22 -1.18 11.64
CA TRP A 464 9.15 -0.66 10.77
C TRP A 464 8.66 0.72 11.22
N ARG A 465 8.71 1.02 12.52
CA ARG A 465 8.39 2.35 13.06
C ARG A 465 9.48 3.35 12.73
N LEU A 466 10.73 2.95 12.90
CA LEU A 466 11.89 3.77 12.53
C LEU A 466 11.85 4.16 11.04
N ASP A 467 11.47 3.22 10.18
CA ASP A 467 11.29 3.51 8.75
C ASP A 467 10.28 4.61 8.46
N MET A 468 9.17 4.67 9.20
CA MET A 468 8.15 5.71 8.97
C MET A 468 8.70 7.09 9.28
N THR A 469 9.43 7.20 10.39
CA THR A 469 10.12 8.43 10.77
C THR A 469 11.21 8.79 9.76
N LEU A 470 12.04 7.82 9.35
CA LEU A 470 13.09 8.05 8.34
C LEU A 470 12.50 8.48 6.99
N ALA A 471 11.35 7.93 6.60
CA ALA A 471 10.68 8.30 5.36
C ALA A 471 10.23 9.77 5.39
N CYS A 472 9.64 10.21 6.51
CA CYS A 472 9.24 11.60 6.70
C CYS A 472 10.45 12.55 6.72
N GLU A 473 11.51 12.18 7.44
CA GLU A 473 12.75 12.96 7.54
C GLU A 473 13.41 13.18 6.17
N LEU A 474 13.52 12.11 5.38
CA LEU A 474 14.12 12.18 4.05
C LEU A 474 13.25 12.95 3.05
N TRP A 475 11.93 12.82 3.14
CA TRP A 475 11.01 13.61 2.34
C TRP A 475 11.16 15.11 2.63
N LEU A 476 11.18 15.51 3.91
CA LEU A 476 11.38 16.91 4.30
C LEU A 476 12.69 17.49 3.77
N ARG A 477 13.78 16.74 3.87
CA ARG A 477 15.10 17.16 3.36
C ARG A 477 15.11 17.33 1.84
N ALA A 478 14.41 16.47 1.12
CA ALA A 478 14.27 16.62 -0.33
C ALA A 478 13.51 17.91 -0.67
N GLN A 479 12.45 18.24 0.07
CA GLN A 479 11.73 19.51 -0.14
C GLN A 479 12.62 20.73 0.12
N GLN A 480 13.42 20.72 1.21
CA GLN A 480 14.37 21.81 1.49
C GLN A 480 15.42 21.95 0.38
N SER A 481 15.96 20.83 -0.11
CA SER A 481 16.97 20.83 -1.18
C SER A 481 16.42 21.38 -2.50
N MET A 482 15.16 21.06 -2.83
CA MET A 482 14.46 21.59 -4.00
C MET A 482 14.15 23.08 -3.86
N ALA A 483 13.78 23.55 -2.67
CA ALA A 483 13.55 24.98 -2.42
C ALA A 483 14.84 25.82 -2.55
N LEU A 484 15.98 25.28 -2.12
CA LEU A 484 17.29 25.93 -2.21
C LEU A 484 17.89 25.92 -3.62
N THR A 485 17.40 25.05 -4.50
CA THR A 485 17.85 24.93 -5.90
C THR A 485 16.75 25.45 -6.83
N PRO A 486 16.51 26.78 -6.90
CA PRO A 486 15.51 27.31 -7.82
C PRO A 486 15.89 26.87 -9.23
N ASN A 487 14.93 26.21 -9.88
CA ASN A 487 15.04 25.61 -11.19
C ASN A 487 15.70 26.61 -12.16
N ARG A 488 17.00 26.44 -12.45
CA ARG A 488 17.70 27.17 -13.52
C ARG A 488 17.24 26.64 -14.88
N ARG A 489 15.94 26.74 -15.14
CA ARG A 489 15.33 26.54 -16.44
C ARG A 489 14.13 27.48 -16.54
N SER A 490 14.42 28.70 -16.96
CA SER A 490 13.63 29.45 -17.94
C SER A 490 14.42 30.67 -18.38
N PRO A 491 14.22 31.18 -19.61
CA PRO A 491 13.31 30.69 -20.66
C PRO A 491 13.96 29.70 -21.63
#